data_AF-A0A179ILI7-F1
#
_entry.id   AF-A0A179ILI7-F1
#
_cell.length_a   1.000
_cell.length_b   1.000
_cell.length_c   1.000
_cell.angle_alpha   90.00
_cell.angle_beta   90.00
_cell.angle_gamma   90.00
#
_symmetry.space_group_name_H-M   'P 1'
#
loop_
_entity.id
_entity.type
_entity.pdbx_description
1 polymer ?
#
loop_
_entity_poly.entity_id
_entity_poly.type
_entity_poly.pdbx_seq_one_letter_code
_entity_poly.pdbx_strand_id
1 'polypeptide(L)'
;MVARLNAYIRGIQNYFSKASRVNKELSRIWYDLSKLLFNRLKSVAEYGIPRDPPETYRRLYGKYRYVTWTIEGTPIFPLPAVKHRPPTLFNQTANIYTAKSRKLVHKYLHPDVEAQIVRLMRSNVGDRSVEYLDNRLSRYSMAQGRCEISGVFLTAEMVHAHHVIPLSKGGDDSFENLRIIHKAYHALIHATTPETINRLLKELQPGKKELAKVNKYRRVLGLELIRANR
;
A
#
# COMPACT_ATOMS: atom_id res chain seq x y z
N MET A 1 10.24 16.19 -28.75
CA MET A 1 10.26 15.08 -29.73
C MET A 1 10.96 13.82 -29.19
N VAL A 2 12.16 13.95 -28.60
CA VAL A 2 12.96 12.84 -28.04
C VAL A 2 12.22 12.04 -26.97
N ALA A 3 11.48 12.71 -26.07
CA ALA A 3 10.69 12.04 -25.04
C ALA A 3 9.65 11.05 -25.61
N ARG A 4 8.99 11.40 -26.73
CA ARG A 4 8.03 10.51 -27.41
C ARG A 4 8.73 9.29 -28.02
N LEU A 5 9.88 9.50 -28.66
CA LEU A 5 10.70 8.41 -29.19
C LEU A 5 11.18 7.48 -28.08
N ASN A 6 11.69 8.02 -26.97
CA ASN A 6 12.14 7.23 -25.83
C ASN A 6 11.00 6.44 -25.17
N ALA A 7 9.80 7.03 -25.07
CA ALA A 7 8.61 6.32 -24.60
C ALA A 7 8.24 5.16 -25.53
N TYR A 8 8.31 5.37 -26.85
CA TYR A 8 8.06 4.34 -27.86
C TYR A 8 9.07 3.19 -27.79
N ILE A 9 10.37 3.52 -27.76
CA ILE A 9 11.45 2.54 -27.60
C ILE A 9 11.27 1.72 -26.31
N ARG A 10 10.94 2.38 -25.20
CA ARG A 10 10.66 1.71 -23.93
C ARG A 10 9.45 0.78 -24.03
N GLY A 11 8.41 1.17 -24.77
CA GLY A 11 7.25 0.33 -25.07
C GLY A 11 7.65 -0.96 -25.79
N ILE A 12 8.44 -0.84 -26.88
CA ILE A 12 8.98 -1.98 -27.63
C ILE A 12 9.79 -2.91 -26.71
N GLN A 13 10.73 -2.34 -25.95
CA GLN A 13 11.57 -3.12 -25.04
C GLN A 13 10.75 -3.89 -24.01
N ASN A 14 9.73 -3.26 -23.43
CA ASN A 14 8.85 -3.90 -22.45
C ASN A 14 8.02 -5.03 -23.09
N TYR A 15 7.40 -4.75 -24.23
CA TYR A 15 6.53 -5.68 -24.94
C TYR A 15 7.30 -6.94 -25.38
N PHE A 16 8.43 -6.74 -26.08
CA PHE A 16 9.23 -7.85 -26.60
C PHE A 16 10.21 -8.46 -25.59
N SER A 17 10.25 -7.97 -24.34
CA SER A 17 11.11 -8.55 -23.30
C SER A 17 10.85 -10.05 -23.07
N LYS A 18 9.66 -10.54 -23.43
CA LYS A 18 9.30 -11.96 -23.32
C LYS A 18 9.82 -12.83 -24.48
N ALA A 19 10.18 -12.23 -25.62
CA ALA A 19 10.71 -12.97 -26.75
C ALA A 19 12.15 -13.43 -26.49
N SER A 20 12.50 -14.65 -26.92
CA SER A 20 13.87 -15.14 -26.85
C SER A 20 14.75 -14.39 -27.85
N ARG A 21 16.04 -14.19 -27.52
CA ARG A 21 17.03 -13.51 -28.38
C ARG A 21 16.65 -12.10 -28.88
N VAL A 22 15.64 -11.45 -28.28
CA VAL A 22 15.14 -10.11 -28.66
C VAL A 22 16.24 -9.05 -28.81
N ASN A 23 17.26 -9.10 -27.97
CA ASN A 23 18.41 -8.19 -28.04
C ASN A 23 19.12 -8.24 -29.40
N LYS A 24 19.29 -9.43 -30.00
CA LYS A 24 19.97 -9.60 -31.29
C LYS A 24 19.18 -8.97 -32.44
N GLU A 25 17.87 -9.23 -32.48
CA GLU A 25 16.99 -8.67 -33.51
C GLU A 25 16.88 -7.15 -33.40
N LEU A 26 16.69 -6.62 -32.18
CA LEU A 26 16.67 -5.17 -31.97
C LEU A 26 18.04 -4.52 -32.22
N SER A 27 19.15 -5.24 -32.06
CA SER A 27 20.49 -4.75 -32.42
C SER A 27 20.65 -4.63 -33.94
N ARG A 28 20.12 -5.59 -34.71
CA ARG A 28 20.10 -5.51 -36.18
C ARG A 28 19.29 -4.30 -36.64
N ILE A 29 18.08 -4.13 -36.14
CA ILE A 29 17.23 -2.98 -36.47
C ILE A 29 17.92 -1.67 -36.09
N TRP A 30 18.56 -1.61 -34.92
CA TRP A 30 19.30 -0.43 -34.47
C TRP A 30 20.48 -0.09 -35.40
N TYR A 31 21.19 -1.11 -35.89
CA TYR A 31 22.25 -0.94 -36.87
C TYR A 31 21.71 -0.38 -38.20
N ASP A 32 20.61 -0.94 -38.71
CA ASP A 32 19.99 -0.48 -39.96
C ASP A 32 19.54 1.00 -39.85
N LEU A 33 19.04 1.40 -38.68
CA LEU A 33 18.66 2.78 -38.38
C LEU A 33 19.84 3.73 -38.17
N SER A 34 21.04 3.22 -37.90
CA SER A 34 22.21 4.05 -37.51
C SER A 34 22.58 5.09 -38.57
N LYS A 35 22.54 4.72 -39.86
CA LYS A 35 22.82 5.62 -40.98
C LYS A 35 21.80 6.75 -41.07
N LEU A 36 20.52 6.44 -40.87
CA LEU A 36 19.43 7.41 -40.86
C LEU A 36 19.59 8.39 -39.69
N LEU A 37 19.88 7.86 -38.48
CA LEU A 37 20.11 8.67 -37.30
C LEU A 37 21.34 9.58 -37.49
N PHE A 38 22.44 9.07 -38.02
CA PHE A 38 23.64 9.86 -38.29
C PHE A 38 23.36 11.02 -39.25
N ASN A 39 22.74 10.76 -40.40
CA ASN A 39 22.46 11.79 -41.38
C ASN A 39 21.53 12.90 -40.85
N ARG A 40 20.57 12.54 -40.00
CA ARG A 40 19.60 13.49 -39.43
C ARG A 40 20.11 14.23 -38.19
N LEU A 41 20.97 13.61 -37.39
CA LEU A 41 21.33 14.09 -36.06
C LEU A 41 22.76 14.65 -35.95
N LYS A 42 23.64 14.37 -36.92
CA LYS A 42 25.07 14.79 -36.87
C LYS A 42 25.30 16.29 -36.65
N SER A 43 24.38 17.15 -37.07
CA SER A 43 24.49 18.62 -36.95
C SER A 43 23.83 19.19 -35.70
N VAL A 44 22.98 18.42 -35.01
CA VAL A 44 22.11 18.92 -33.93
C VAL A 44 22.24 18.15 -32.61
N ALA A 45 22.99 17.05 -32.61
CA ALA A 45 23.09 16.14 -31.48
C ALA A 45 24.52 15.66 -31.29
N GLU A 46 24.86 15.31 -30.05
CA GLU A 46 26.16 14.74 -29.70
C GLU A 46 26.09 13.21 -29.77
N TYR A 47 27.04 12.58 -30.45
CA TYR A 47 27.16 11.12 -30.50
C TYR A 47 28.21 10.64 -29.50
N GLY A 48 27.81 9.81 -28.53
CA GLY A 48 28.73 9.37 -27.49
C GLY A 48 28.05 8.52 -26.42
N ILE A 49 28.83 8.13 -25.41
CA ILE A 49 28.28 7.57 -24.18
C ILE A 49 27.74 8.75 -23.35
N PRO A 50 26.45 8.75 -22.95
CA PRO A 50 25.89 9.85 -22.16
C PRO A 50 26.63 10.02 -20.82
N ARG A 51 27.21 11.20 -20.58
CA ARG A 51 28.01 11.50 -19.39
C ARG A 51 27.17 11.89 -18.17
N ASP A 52 26.19 12.76 -18.37
CA ASP A 52 25.23 13.17 -17.33
C ASP A 52 23.78 12.99 -17.82
N PRO A 53 23.31 11.74 -17.94
CA PRO A 53 21.98 11.48 -18.44
C PRO A 53 20.91 11.67 -17.34
N PRO A 54 19.65 11.97 -17.71
CA PRO A 54 18.53 12.03 -16.77
C PRO A 54 18.38 10.73 -15.97
N GLU A 55 17.84 10.84 -14.75
CA GLU A 55 17.71 9.73 -13.80
C GLU A 55 17.02 8.49 -14.39
N THR A 56 16.04 8.69 -15.27
CA THR A 56 15.35 7.58 -15.94
C THR A 56 16.30 6.75 -16.81
N TYR A 57 17.19 7.41 -17.57
CA TYR A 57 18.17 6.72 -18.41
C TYR A 57 19.22 6.03 -17.53
N ARG A 58 19.70 6.71 -16.48
CA ARG A 58 20.67 6.15 -15.52
C ARG A 58 20.14 4.86 -14.88
N ARG A 59 18.88 4.87 -14.42
CA ARG A 59 18.22 3.71 -13.81
C ARG A 59 18.06 2.53 -14.78
N LEU A 60 17.70 2.79 -16.03
CA LEU A 60 17.40 1.75 -17.01
C LEU A 60 18.66 1.21 -17.70
N TYR A 61 19.57 2.11 -18.07
CA TYR A 61 20.69 1.82 -18.97
C TYR A 61 22.07 2.14 -18.38
N GLY A 62 22.18 2.69 -17.17
CA GLY A 62 23.46 3.15 -16.60
C GLY A 62 24.50 2.05 -16.40
N LYS A 63 24.09 0.78 -16.34
CA LYS A 63 25.01 -0.37 -16.32
C LYS A 63 25.58 -0.72 -17.70
N TYR A 64 24.97 -0.21 -18.77
CA TYR A 64 25.34 -0.51 -20.14
C TYR A 64 26.08 0.67 -20.75
N ARG A 65 27.19 0.39 -21.45
CA ARG A 65 28.00 1.42 -22.12
C ARG A 65 27.56 1.62 -23.57
N TYR A 66 26.27 1.88 -23.78
CA TYR A 66 25.75 2.15 -25.12
C TYR A 66 26.16 3.55 -25.59
N VAL A 67 26.68 3.62 -26.81
CA VAL A 67 26.88 4.87 -27.54
C VAL A 67 25.56 5.25 -28.21
N THR A 68 25.11 6.48 -28.02
CA THR A 68 23.83 6.97 -28.54
C THR A 68 23.90 8.47 -28.84
N TRP A 69 22.87 8.98 -29.50
CA TRP A 69 22.70 10.41 -29.76
C TRP A 69 22.05 11.09 -28.55
N THR A 70 22.60 12.24 -28.15
CA THR A 70 22.09 13.09 -27.09
C THR A 70 21.68 14.44 -27.66
N ILE A 71 20.42 14.81 -27.45
CA ILE A 71 19.84 16.08 -27.90
C ILE A 71 19.46 16.87 -26.66
N GLU A 72 20.01 18.07 -26.48
CA GLU A 72 19.72 18.95 -25.34
C GLU A 72 19.81 18.22 -23.98
N GLY A 73 20.87 17.45 -23.78
CA GLY A 73 21.08 16.67 -22.54
C GLY A 73 20.20 15.43 -22.38
N THR A 74 19.29 15.14 -23.32
CA THR A 74 18.46 13.92 -23.29
C THR A 74 18.97 12.87 -24.28
N PRO A 75 19.52 11.74 -23.81
CA PRO A 75 19.98 10.65 -24.67
C PRO A 75 18.80 9.84 -25.23
N ILE A 76 18.93 9.42 -26.49
CA ILE A 76 18.01 8.46 -27.10
C ILE A 76 18.24 7.09 -26.46
N PHE A 77 17.15 6.44 -26.06
CA PHE A 77 17.22 5.12 -25.43
C PHE A 77 17.75 4.10 -26.44
N PRO A 78 18.79 3.31 -26.08
CA PRO A 78 19.31 2.29 -26.98
C PRO A 78 18.27 1.20 -27.19
N LEU A 79 17.69 1.12 -28.40
CA LEU A 79 16.72 0.08 -28.77
C LEU A 79 17.14 -1.35 -28.37
N PRO A 80 18.41 -1.79 -28.59
CA PRO A 80 18.82 -3.14 -28.25
C PRO A 80 18.97 -3.39 -26.75
N ALA A 81 18.88 -2.39 -25.88
CA ALA A 81 19.04 -2.53 -24.44
C ALA A 81 17.84 -3.17 -23.75
N VAL A 82 17.48 -4.38 -24.20
CA VAL A 82 16.44 -5.24 -23.65
C VAL A 82 17.07 -6.56 -23.24
N LYS A 83 16.67 -7.08 -22.08
CA LYS A 83 17.04 -8.41 -21.62
C LYS A 83 15.81 -9.30 -21.67
N HIS A 84 15.98 -10.51 -22.18
CA HIS A 84 14.93 -11.52 -22.13
C HIS A 84 14.52 -11.77 -20.67
N ARG A 85 13.22 -11.70 -20.41
CA ARG A 85 12.60 -12.06 -19.14
C ARG A 85 11.63 -13.19 -19.43
N PRO A 86 11.84 -14.40 -18.90
CA PRO A 86 10.90 -15.48 -19.13
C PRO A 86 9.50 -15.06 -18.66
N PRO A 87 8.43 -15.48 -19.37
CA PRO A 87 7.08 -15.31 -18.86
C PRO A 87 6.95 -16.13 -17.57
N THR A 88 6.35 -15.53 -16.54
CA THR A 88 5.98 -16.28 -15.34
C THR A 88 4.79 -17.14 -15.72
N LEU A 89 4.96 -18.47 -15.68
CA LEU A 89 3.87 -19.39 -15.92
C LEU A 89 2.90 -19.37 -14.75
N PHE A 90 1.62 -19.57 -15.03
CA PHE A 90 0.61 -19.76 -13.99
C PHE A 90 0.88 -21.07 -13.25
N ASN A 91 0.63 -21.07 -11.94
CA ASN A 91 0.70 -22.29 -11.16
C ASN A 91 -0.50 -23.17 -11.53
N GLN A 92 -0.25 -24.29 -12.22
CA GLN A 92 -1.29 -25.21 -12.68
C GLN A 92 -2.05 -25.88 -11.52
N THR A 93 -1.48 -25.91 -10.32
CA THR A 93 -2.15 -26.43 -9.12
C THR A 93 -3.02 -25.38 -8.42
N ALA A 94 -2.85 -24.10 -8.75
CA ALA A 94 -3.61 -23.00 -8.17
C ALA A 94 -4.88 -22.75 -8.99
N ASN A 95 -6.05 -22.99 -8.41
CA ASN A 95 -7.35 -22.72 -9.01
C ASN A 95 -8.38 -22.39 -7.93
N ILE A 96 -9.45 -21.68 -8.31
CA ILE A 96 -10.49 -21.22 -7.38
C ILE A 96 -11.57 -22.28 -7.09
N TYR A 97 -11.62 -23.36 -7.87
CA TYR A 97 -12.73 -24.31 -7.86
C TYR A 97 -12.57 -25.39 -6.79
N THR A 98 -11.35 -25.87 -6.52
CA THR A 98 -11.12 -26.88 -5.47
C THR A 98 -10.64 -26.26 -4.16
N ALA A 99 -11.07 -26.80 -3.00
CA ALA A 99 -10.67 -26.28 -1.70
C ALA A 99 -9.15 -26.35 -1.47
N LYS A 100 -8.50 -27.44 -1.93
CA LYS A 100 -7.04 -27.62 -1.81
C LYS A 100 -6.27 -26.57 -2.62
N SER A 101 -6.69 -26.32 -3.85
CA SER A 101 -6.06 -25.32 -4.72
C SER A 101 -6.37 -23.88 -4.31
N ARG A 102 -7.59 -23.62 -3.78
CA ARG A 102 -8.01 -22.28 -3.34
C ARG A 102 -7.12 -21.77 -2.21
N LYS A 103 -6.65 -22.66 -1.31
CA LYS A 103 -5.68 -22.32 -0.26
C LYS A 103 -4.36 -21.75 -0.78
N LEU A 104 -3.99 -22.03 -2.04
CA LEU A 104 -2.77 -21.49 -2.67
C LEU A 104 -2.96 -20.05 -3.17
N VAL A 105 -4.22 -19.63 -3.39
CA VAL A 105 -4.57 -18.31 -3.97
C VAL A 105 -5.19 -17.40 -2.92
N HIS A 106 -5.96 -17.97 -1.99
CA HIS A 106 -6.74 -17.26 -1.00
C HIS A 106 -6.27 -17.58 0.42
N LYS A 107 -5.90 -16.54 1.15
CA LYS A 107 -5.66 -16.63 2.59
C LYS A 107 -6.99 -16.50 3.32
N TYR A 108 -7.43 -17.60 3.94
CA TYR A 108 -8.63 -17.60 4.75
C TYR A 108 -8.45 -16.77 6.03
N LEU A 109 -9.56 -16.21 6.49
CA LEU A 109 -9.60 -15.54 7.78
C LEU A 109 -9.34 -16.57 8.90
N HIS A 110 -8.74 -16.14 10.00
CA HIS A 110 -8.52 -17.02 11.14
C HIS A 110 -9.89 -17.46 11.72
N PRO A 111 -10.11 -18.76 12.02
CA PRO A 111 -11.39 -19.25 12.52
C PRO A 111 -11.92 -18.49 13.76
N ASP A 112 -11.03 -18.10 14.66
CA ASP A 112 -11.42 -17.30 15.83
C ASP A 112 -11.98 -15.93 15.44
N VAL A 113 -11.39 -15.27 14.45
CA VAL A 113 -11.88 -13.96 13.98
C VAL A 113 -13.23 -14.14 13.30
N GLU A 114 -13.38 -15.18 12.47
CA GLU A 114 -14.63 -15.51 11.79
C GLU A 114 -15.77 -15.77 12.80
N ALA A 115 -15.50 -16.56 13.85
CA ALA A 115 -16.48 -16.82 14.90
C ALA A 115 -16.92 -15.53 15.61
N GLN A 116 -16.00 -14.61 15.89
CA GLN A 116 -16.35 -13.31 16.49
C GLN A 116 -17.09 -12.39 15.51
N ILE A 117 -16.77 -12.42 14.21
CA ILE A 117 -17.52 -11.67 13.19
C ILE A 117 -18.99 -12.11 13.18
N VAL A 118 -19.26 -13.42 13.17
CA VAL A 118 -20.64 -13.93 13.22
C VAL A 118 -21.38 -13.45 14.47
N ARG A 119 -20.69 -13.39 15.63
CA ARG A 119 -21.27 -12.82 16.86
C ARG A 119 -21.51 -11.32 16.75
N LEU A 120 -20.59 -10.56 16.16
CA LEU A 120 -20.74 -9.12 15.94
C LEU A 120 -21.91 -8.81 14.99
N MET A 121 -22.09 -9.60 13.93
CA MET A 121 -23.22 -9.46 12.99
C MET A 121 -24.58 -9.65 13.68
N ARG A 122 -24.64 -10.55 14.68
CA ARG A 122 -25.86 -10.81 15.45
C ARG A 122 -26.05 -9.87 16.63
N SER A 123 -25.05 -9.04 16.96
CA SER A 123 -25.12 -8.13 18.09
C SER A 123 -26.01 -6.94 17.76
N ASN A 124 -26.98 -6.65 18.64
CA ASN A 124 -27.77 -5.42 18.54
C ASN A 124 -26.98 -4.26 19.14
N VAL A 125 -26.67 -3.23 18.33
CA VAL A 125 -25.88 -2.05 18.73
C VAL A 125 -26.76 -0.81 18.92
N GLY A 126 -28.08 -0.99 18.97
CA GLY A 126 -29.05 0.09 19.09
C GLY A 126 -29.25 0.84 17.77
N ASP A 127 -29.58 2.13 17.86
CA ASP A 127 -29.91 2.98 16.71
C ASP A 127 -28.64 3.49 16.00
N ARG A 128 -28.01 2.60 15.24
CA ARG A 128 -26.82 2.88 14.42
C ARG A 128 -27.13 2.68 12.95
N SER A 129 -26.46 3.47 12.10
CA SER A 129 -26.63 3.37 10.65
C SER A 129 -26.18 2.00 10.12
N VAL A 130 -26.73 1.60 8.98
CA VAL A 130 -26.29 0.40 8.25
C VAL A 130 -24.81 0.50 7.90
N GLU A 131 -24.35 1.69 7.50
CA GLU A 131 -22.95 1.96 7.20
C GLU A 131 -22.03 1.70 8.40
N TYR A 132 -22.40 2.18 9.59
CA TYR A 132 -21.64 1.93 10.81
C TYR A 132 -21.51 0.43 11.10
N LEU A 133 -22.60 -0.33 10.95
CA LEU A 133 -22.60 -1.77 11.22
C LEU A 133 -21.67 -2.51 10.24
N ASP A 134 -21.77 -2.21 8.94
CA ASP A 134 -20.93 -2.82 7.91
C ASP A 134 -19.45 -2.43 8.07
N ASN A 135 -19.17 -1.15 8.28
CA ASN A 135 -17.80 -0.67 8.46
C ASN A 135 -17.17 -1.17 9.76
N ARG A 136 -17.95 -1.36 10.84
CA ARG A 136 -17.49 -2.01 12.08
C ARG A 136 -17.01 -3.44 11.81
N LEU A 137 -17.79 -4.22 11.06
CA LEU A 137 -17.44 -5.61 10.69
C LEU A 137 -16.20 -5.65 9.79
N SER A 138 -16.20 -4.81 8.76
CA SER A 138 -15.09 -4.65 7.82
C SER A 138 -13.79 -4.26 8.55
N ARG A 139 -13.84 -3.30 9.48
CA ARG A 139 -12.66 -2.88 10.27
C ARG A 139 -12.20 -3.98 11.22
N TYR A 140 -13.12 -4.69 11.86
CA TYR A 140 -12.77 -5.80 12.75
C TYR A 140 -12.05 -6.92 11.99
N SER A 141 -12.54 -7.27 10.80
CA SER A 141 -11.89 -8.23 9.89
C SER A 141 -10.50 -7.75 9.46
N MET A 142 -10.38 -6.49 9.03
CA MET A 142 -9.11 -5.88 8.65
C MET A 142 -8.08 -5.89 9.79
N ALA A 143 -8.53 -5.59 11.02
CA ALA A 143 -7.70 -5.59 12.21
C ALA A 143 -7.41 -7.01 12.76
N GLN A 144 -7.88 -8.07 12.10
CA GLN A 144 -7.77 -9.46 12.56
C GLN A 144 -8.30 -9.65 13.99
N GLY A 145 -9.38 -8.95 14.31
CA GLY A 145 -10.01 -8.93 15.63
C GLY A 145 -9.18 -8.29 16.73
N ARG A 146 -8.09 -7.59 16.42
CA ARG A 146 -7.22 -6.96 17.42
C ARG A 146 -7.62 -5.52 17.70
N CYS A 147 -7.47 -5.11 18.95
CA CYS A 147 -7.57 -3.72 19.36
C CYS A 147 -6.52 -2.88 18.64
N GLU A 148 -6.93 -1.83 17.93
CA GLU A 148 -6.02 -0.96 17.19
C GLU A 148 -5.16 -0.07 18.12
N ILE A 149 -5.49 -0.03 19.42
CA ILE A 149 -4.64 0.60 20.45
C ILE A 149 -3.62 -0.42 20.98
N SER A 150 -4.08 -1.49 21.64
CA SER A 150 -3.23 -2.44 22.38
C SER A 150 -2.75 -3.67 21.62
N GLY A 151 -3.36 -4.00 20.48
CA GLY A 151 -3.03 -5.20 19.69
C GLY A 151 -3.57 -6.52 20.27
N VAL A 152 -4.23 -6.47 21.43
CA VAL A 152 -4.88 -7.62 22.07
C VAL A 152 -6.10 -8.05 21.24
N PHE A 153 -6.31 -9.35 21.10
CA PHE A 153 -7.49 -9.90 20.43
C PHE A 153 -8.76 -9.62 21.25
N LEU A 154 -9.80 -9.14 20.61
CA LEU A 154 -11.06 -8.73 21.24
C LEU A 154 -12.15 -9.74 20.91
N THR A 155 -12.86 -10.24 21.91
CA THR A 155 -14.12 -10.95 21.65
C THR A 155 -15.21 -9.96 21.26
N ALA A 156 -16.29 -10.43 20.63
CA ALA A 156 -17.39 -9.58 20.18
C ALA A 156 -17.97 -8.71 21.31
N GLU A 157 -17.96 -9.21 22.55
CA GLU A 157 -18.45 -8.53 23.74
C GLU A 157 -17.52 -7.39 24.20
N MET A 158 -16.23 -7.43 23.84
CA MET A 158 -15.22 -6.42 24.21
C MET A 158 -15.04 -5.33 23.14
N VAL A 159 -15.52 -5.56 21.92
CA VAL A 159 -15.34 -4.67 20.76
C VAL A 159 -16.21 -3.42 20.88
N HIS A 160 -15.59 -2.27 20.67
CA HIS A 160 -16.25 -1.02 20.35
C HIS A 160 -15.67 -0.42 19.07
N ALA A 161 -16.52 0.07 18.18
CA ALA A 161 -16.10 0.86 17.03
C ALA A 161 -16.11 2.34 17.43
N HIS A 162 -14.92 2.90 17.58
CA HIS A 162 -14.71 4.28 17.98
C HIS A 162 -14.61 5.18 16.75
N HIS A 163 -15.40 6.24 16.74
CA HIS A 163 -15.25 7.36 15.81
C HIS A 163 -14.02 8.20 16.18
N VAL A 164 -13.04 8.28 15.27
CA VAL A 164 -11.83 9.10 15.44
C VAL A 164 -12.20 10.57 15.56
N ILE A 165 -13.09 11.04 14.68
CA ILE A 165 -13.80 12.31 14.78
C ILE A 165 -15.24 11.97 15.18
N PRO A 166 -15.71 12.39 16.37
CA PRO A 166 -17.08 12.12 16.79
C PRO A 166 -18.10 12.78 15.86
N LEU A 167 -19.30 12.20 15.80
CA LEU A 167 -20.43 12.76 15.05
C LEU A 167 -20.74 14.21 15.45
N SER A 168 -20.64 14.55 16.74
CA SER A 168 -20.85 15.92 17.24
C SER A 168 -19.83 16.94 16.73
N LYS A 169 -18.70 16.50 16.18
CA LYS A 169 -17.66 17.34 15.57
C LYS A 169 -17.60 17.18 14.05
N GLY A 170 -18.68 16.71 13.43
CA GLY A 170 -18.79 16.54 11.98
C GLY A 170 -18.11 15.27 11.45
N GLY A 171 -17.84 14.29 12.31
CA GLY A 171 -17.45 12.95 11.85
C GLY A 171 -18.62 12.17 11.26
N ASP A 172 -18.30 11.11 10.52
CA ASP A 172 -19.25 10.23 9.84
C ASP A 172 -19.02 8.75 10.21
N ASP A 173 -19.85 7.86 9.67
CA ASP A 173 -19.74 6.41 9.87
C ASP A 173 -18.79 5.74 8.86
N SER A 174 -17.97 6.53 8.15
CA SER A 174 -17.04 6.04 7.13
C SER A 174 -16.02 5.07 7.72
N PHE A 175 -15.57 4.14 6.89
CA PHE A 175 -14.55 3.17 7.25
C PHE A 175 -13.31 3.89 7.81
N GLU A 176 -12.83 4.93 7.14
CA GLU A 176 -11.70 5.79 7.50
C GLU A 176 -11.80 6.36 8.91
N ASN A 177 -13.00 6.73 9.35
CA ASN A 177 -13.27 7.35 10.65
C ASN A 177 -13.46 6.34 11.80
N LEU A 178 -13.61 5.04 11.52
CA LEU A 178 -13.84 4.03 12.57
C LEU A 178 -12.59 3.26 12.98
N ARG A 179 -12.41 3.04 14.29
CA ARG A 179 -11.33 2.20 14.86
C ARG A 179 -11.88 1.17 15.82
N ILE A 180 -11.41 -0.07 15.71
CA ILE A 180 -11.80 -1.17 16.58
C ILE A 180 -10.94 -1.17 17.84
N ILE A 181 -11.55 -0.89 18.97
CA ILE A 181 -10.85 -0.80 20.26
C ILE A 181 -11.61 -1.55 21.36
N HIS A 182 -10.91 -1.87 22.44
CA HIS A 182 -11.53 -2.43 23.64
C HIS A 182 -12.47 -1.39 24.28
N LYS A 183 -13.62 -1.82 24.80
CA LYS A 183 -14.58 -0.95 25.51
C LYS A 183 -13.95 -0.11 26.62
N ALA A 184 -13.03 -0.67 27.40
CA ALA A 184 -12.32 0.08 28.45
C ALA A 184 -11.38 1.17 27.87
N TYR A 185 -10.74 0.95 26.72
CA TYR A 185 -9.99 2.00 26.03
C TYR A 185 -10.91 3.09 25.48
N HIS A 186 -12.08 2.72 24.96
CA HIS A 186 -13.10 3.68 24.55
C HIS A 186 -13.53 4.56 25.74
N ALA A 187 -13.83 3.95 26.89
CA ALA A 187 -14.15 4.67 28.11
C ALA A 187 -13.02 5.60 28.55
N LEU A 188 -11.76 5.15 28.47
CA LEU A 188 -10.58 5.96 28.83
C LEU A 188 -10.40 7.18 27.89
N ILE A 189 -10.73 7.07 26.61
CA ILE A 189 -10.68 8.18 25.66
C ILE A 189 -11.71 9.26 26.02
N HIS A 190 -12.91 8.86 26.44
CA HIS A 190 -14.00 9.79 26.75
C HIS A 190 -14.06 10.23 28.22
N ALA A 191 -13.28 9.61 29.12
CA ALA A 191 -13.30 9.94 30.54
C ALA A 191 -12.81 11.37 30.82
N THR A 192 -13.59 12.11 31.60
CA THR A 192 -13.29 13.47 32.07
C THR A 192 -12.97 13.52 33.56
N THR A 193 -13.49 12.58 34.36
CA THR A 193 -13.29 12.53 35.82
C THR A 193 -11.94 11.87 36.18
N PRO A 194 -11.10 12.52 37.00
CA PRO A 194 -9.80 11.98 37.41
C PRO A 194 -9.88 10.59 38.06
N GLU A 195 -10.92 10.32 38.85
CA GLU A 195 -11.13 9.05 39.55
C GLU A 195 -11.34 7.91 38.55
N THR A 196 -12.12 8.16 37.50
CA THR A 196 -12.42 7.16 36.46
C THR A 196 -11.20 6.92 35.58
N ILE A 197 -10.44 7.98 35.26
CA ILE A 197 -9.17 7.86 34.53
C ILE A 197 -8.20 6.99 35.34
N ASN A 198 -8.00 7.29 36.62
CA ASN A 198 -7.09 6.53 37.48
C ASN A 198 -7.51 5.06 37.63
N ARG A 199 -8.81 4.79 37.76
CA ARG A 199 -9.34 3.41 37.80
C ARG A 199 -9.02 2.65 36.50
N LEU A 200 -9.33 3.24 35.34
CA LEU A 200 -9.10 2.62 34.04
C LEU A 200 -7.61 2.45 33.73
N LEU A 201 -6.75 3.37 34.18
CA LEU A 201 -5.30 3.23 34.04
C LEU A 201 -4.75 2.07 34.85
N LYS A 202 -5.29 1.83 36.07
CA LYS A 202 -4.90 0.67 36.90
C LYS A 202 -5.34 -0.66 36.27
N GLU A 203 -6.51 -0.68 35.64
CA GLU A 203 -7.06 -1.86 34.96
C GLU A 203 -6.31 -2.18 33.66
N LEU A 204 -6.13 -1.18 32.79
CA LEU A 204 -5.55 -1.37 31.47
C LEU A 204 -4.02 -1.42 31.46
N GLN A 205 -3.37 -0.80 32.45
CA GLN A 205 -1.91 -0.63 32.56
C GLN A 205 -1.22 -0.27 31.23
N PRO A 206 -1.71 0.77 30.52
CA PRO A 206 -1.31 1.01 29.14
C PRO A 206 0.17 1.40 29.03
N GLY A 207 0.86 0.82 28.04
CA GLY A 207 2.22 1.19 27.70
C GLY A 207 2.32 2.60 27.08
N LYS A 208 3.54 3.13 26.96
CA LYS A 208 3.78 4.47 26.38
C LYS A 208 3.15 4.65 24.99
N LYS A 209 3.24 3.62 24.13
CA LYS A 209 2.68 3.64 22.76
C LYS A 209 1.15 3.64 22.76
N GLU A 210 0.52 2.89 23.67
CA GLU A 210 -0.94 2.83 23.81
C GLU A 210 -1.49 4.15 24.33
N LEU A 211 -0.85 4.71 25.38
CA LEU A 211 -1.18 6.04 25.88
C LEU A 211 -1.04 7.13 24.82
N ALA A 212 0.00 7.08 23.99
CA ALA A 212 0.16 8.02 22.88
C ALA A 212 -1.02 7.97 21.89
N LYS A 213 -1.53 6.76 21.59
CA LYS A 213 -2.73 6.59 20.75
C LYS A 213 -4.00 7.10 21.44
N VAL A 214 -4.20 6.78 22.72
CA VAL A 214 -5.33 7.29 23.52
C VAL A 214 -5.32 8.83 23.52
N ASN A 215 -4.17 9.42 23.81
CA ASN A 215 -3.99 10.87 23.84
C ASN A 215 -4.20 11.53 22.47
N LYS A 216 -3.88 10.84 21.37
CA LYS A 216 -4.20 11.31 20.01
C LYS A 216 -5.72 11.50 19.84
N TYR A 217 -6.54 10.56 20.31
CA TYR A 217 -8.00 10.66 20.23
C TYR A 217 -8.57 11.69 21.23
N ARG A 218 -8.05 11.73 22.46
CA ARG A 218 -8.42 12.75 23.46
C ARG A 218 -8.19 14.18 22.96
N ARG A 219 -7.13 14.41 22.19
CA ARG A 219 -6.85 15.71 21.57
C ARG A 219 -7.92 16.13 20.56
N VAL A 220 -8.47 15.20 19.77
CA VAL A 220 -9.57 15.50 18.84
C VAL A 220 -10.82 15.91 19.61
N LEU A 221 -11.05 15.30 20.77
CA LEU A 221 -12.12 15.67 21.69
C LEU A 221 -11.89 17.02 22.38
N GLY A 222 -10.65 17.51 22.45
CA GLY A 222 -10.28 18.71 23.20
C GLY A 222 -10.13 18.42 24.70
N LEU A 223 -9.88 17.17 25.08
CA LEU A 223 -9.70 16.74 26.46
C LEU A 223 -8.23 16.82 26.88
N GLU A 224 -8.01 16.94 28.20
CA GLU A 224 -6.66 16.93 28.78
C GLU A 224 -5.94 15.60 28.50
N LEU A 225 -4.63 15.72 28.24
CA LEU A 225 -3.76 14.58 27.97
C LEU A 225 -3.45 13.82 29.26
N ILE A 226 -3.52 12.50 29.18
CA ILE A 226 -3.14 11.64 30.29
C ILE A 226 -1.62 11.53 30.32
N ARG A 227 -1.01 11.97 31.43
CA ARG A 227 0.44 11.84 31.66
C ARG A 227 0.75 10.42 32.09
N ALA A 228 1.83 9.85 31.53
CA ALA A 228 2.34 8.57 32.00
C ALA A 228 3.02 8.81 33.35
N ASN A 229 2.43 8.34 34.45
CA ASN A 229 3.16 8.21 35.71
C ASN A 229 4.09 7.00 35.56
N ARG A 230 5.33 7.26 35.19
CA ARG A 230 6.47 6.36 35.39
C ARG A 230 7.61 7.15 35.98
#